data_AF-A0A292SNR1-F1
#
_entry.id   AF-A0A292SNR1-F1
#
_cell.length_a   1.000
_cell.length_b   1.000
_cell.length_c   1.000
_cell.angle_alpha   90.00
_cell.angle_beta   90.00
_cell.angle_gamma   90.00
#
_symmetry.space_group_name_H-M   'P 1'
#
loop_
_entity.id
_entity.type
_entity.pdbx_description
1 polymer ?
#
loop_
_entity_poly.entity_id
_entity_poly.type
_entity_poly.pdbx_seq_one_letter_code
_entity_poly.pdbx_strand_id
1 'polypeptide(L)' 'MQNIFKKLQSNPYITSKSKTGDLQSHRAVNWNNGYRVLFKIDEEKKQVIIVAIDSHDNAYKKAKKRNN' A
#
# COMPACT_ATOMS: atom_id res chain seq x y z
N MET A 1 1.87 -16.37 11.07
CA MET A 1 1.76 -14.95 10.67
C MET A 1 2.19 -14.81 9.22
N GLN A 2 1.30 -14.47 8.28
CA GLN A 2 1.70 -14.30 6.87
C GLN A 2 2.58 -13.06 6.74
N ASN A 3 3.80 -13.22 6.22
CA ASN A 3 4.73 -12.10 6.05
C ASN A 3 4.32 -11.28 4.81
N ILE A 4 3.51 -10.24 5.03
CA ILE A 4 2.95 -9.41 3.96
C ILE A 4 4.04 -8.77 3.09
N PHE A 5 5.19 -8.41 3.69
CA PHE A 5 6.28 -7.79 2.97
C PHE A 5 6.96 -8.75 2.00
N LYS A 6 7.11 -10.03 2.36
CA LYS A 6 7.59 -11.05 1.42
C LYS A 6 6.66 -11.19 0.21
N LYS A 7 5.34 -11.16 0.44
CA LYS A 7 4.35 -11.23 -0.65
C LYS A 7 4.40 -9.99 -1.55
N LEU A 8 4.54 -8.81 -0.94
CA LEU A 8 4.70 -7.55 -1.69
C LEU A 8 6.00 -7.52 -2.49
N GLN A 9 7.10 -8.04 -1.96
CA GLN A 9 8.36 -8.17 -2.69
C GLN A 9 8.27 -9.17 -3.83
N SER A 10 7.58 -10.30 -3.65
CA SER A 10 7.46 -11.32 -4.71
C SER A 10 6.54 -10.87 -5.83
N ASN A 11 5.37 -10.34 -5.50
CA ASN A 11 4.41 -9.81 -6.47
C ASN A 11 3.42 -8.86 -5.78
N PRO A 12 3.64 -7.54 -5.87
CA PRO A 12 2.78 -6.57 -5.19
C PRO A 12 1.38 -6.49 -5.79
N TYR A 13 1.15 -6.98 -7.02
CA TYR A 13 -0.13 -6.89 -7.72
C TYR A 13 -1.16 -7.92 -7.26
N ILE A 14 -0.71 -9.14 -6.94
CA ILE A 14 -1.61 -10.25 -6.58
C ILE A 14 -2.34 -9.97 -5.27
N THR A 15 -1.64 -9.44 -4.28
CA THR A 15 -2.18 -9.28 -2.92
C THR A 15 -2.83 -7.94 -2.67
N SER A 16 -2.74 -6.98 -3.60
CA SER A 16 -3.19 -5.61 -3.37
C SER A 16 -4.22 -5.12 -4.38
N LYS A 17 -5.04 -4.17 -3.94
CA LYS A 17 -6.03 -3.51 -4.80
C LYS A 17 -5.56 -2.11 -5.15
N SER A 18 -5.73 -1.72 -6.41
CA SER A 18 -5.54 -0.34 -6.86
C SER A 18 -6.50 0.58 -6.10
N LYS A 19 -6.03 1.77 -5.76
CA LYS A 19 -6.88 2.85 -5.25
C LYS A 19 -7.41 3.69 -6.42
N THR A 20 -8.44 4.49 -6.14
CA THR A 20 -9.07 5.40 -7.10
C THR A 20 -9.03 6.82 -6.55
N GLY A 21 -9.39 7.82 -7.37
CA GLY A 21 -9.41 9.23 -6.97
C GLY A 21 -8.02 9.77 -6.64
N ASP A 22 -7.91 10.53 -5.54
CA ASP A 22 -6.68 11.20 -5.07
C ASP A 22 -5.46 10.27 -4.92
N LEU A 23 -5.68 8.96 -4.79
CA LEU A 23 -4.63 7.95 -4.63
C LEU A 23 -4.58 6.96 -5.80
N GLN A 24 -5.02 7.31 -7.01
CA GLN A 24 -5.08 6.40 -8.16
C GLN A 24 -3.75 5.68 -8.51
N SER A 25 -2.61 6.29 -8.20
CA SER A 25 -1.28 5.68 -8.39
C SER A 25 -0.82 4.76 -7.24
N HIS A 26 -1.66 4.56 -6.22
CA HIS A 26 -1.35 3.73 -5.06
C HIS A 26 -2.12 2.42 -5.08
N ARG A 27 -1.60 1.48 -4.29
CA ARG A 27 -2.23 0.21 -4.00
C ARG A 27 -2.35 0.01 -2.49
N ALA A 28 -3.29 -0.83 -2.08
CA ALA A 28 -3.51 -1.14 -0.67
C ALA A 28 -3.68 -2.65 -0.45
N VAL A 29 -3.17 -3.14 0.68
CA VAL A 29 -3.39 -4.50 1.16
C VAL A 29 -3.78 -4.51 2.63
N ASN A 30 -4.68 -5.43 3.00
CA ASN A 30 -5.02 -5.68 4.40
C ASN A 30 -3.84 -6.38 5.07
N TRP A 31 -3.41 -5.86 6.22
CA TRP A 31 -2.33 -6.49 6.97
C TRP A 31 -2.86 -7.38 8.10
N ASN A 32 -3.47 -6.80 9.13
CA ASN A 32 -4.11 -7.50 10.26
C ASN A 32 -4.87 -6.51 11.16
N ASN A 33 -5.84 -6.98 11.95
CA ASN A 33 -6.54 -6.18 12.98
C ASN A 33 -7.07 -4.82 12.49
N GLY A 34 -7.59 -4.78 11.25
CA GLY A 34 -8.08 -3.54 10.63
C GLY A 34 -6.98 -2.59 10.09
N TYR A 35 -5.70 -2.97 10.20
CA TYR A 35 -4.59 -2.24 9.59
C TYR A 35 -4.43 -2.55 8.11
N ARG A 36 -3.92 -1.55 7.39
CA ARG A 36 -3.63 -1.58 5.97
C ARG A 36 -2.24 -1.04 5.69
N VAL A 37 -1.63 -1.60 4.67
CA VAL A 37 -0.43 -1.04 4.03
C VAL A 37 -0.87 -0.37 2.74
N LEU A 38 -0.63 0.93 2.63
CA LEU A 38 -0.71 1.68 1.38
C LEU A 38 0.69 1.89 0.81
N PHE A 39 0.85 1.66 -0.47
CA PHE A 39 2.15 1.73 -1.14
C PHE A 39 2.00 2.14 -2.61
N LYS A 40 3.12 2.56 -3.20
CA LYS A 40 3.29 2.73 -4.65
C LYS A 40 4.30 1.71 -5.16
N ILE A 41 4.29 1.47 -6.47
CA ILE A 41 5.29 0.66 -7.15
C ILE A 41 6.06 1.59 -8.07
N ASP A 42 7.38 1.64 -7.89
CA ASP A 42 8.31 2.22 -8.86
C ASP A 42 8.76 1.07 -9.76
N GLU A 43 8.15 0.98 -10.95
CA GLU A 43 8.41 -0.07 -11.93
C GLU A 43 9.83 -0.01 -12.50
N GLU A 44 10.37 1.20 -12.69
CA GLU A 44 11.72 1.40 -13.22
C GLU A 44 12.77 0.85 -12.27
N LYS A 45 12.61 1.14 -10.97
CA LYS A 45 13.53 0.66 -9.93
C LYS A 45 13.15 -0.70 -9.36
N LYS A 46 12.02 -1.28 -9.77
CA LYS A 46 11.42 -2.51 -9.22
C LYS A 46 11.26 -2.43 -7.70
N GLN A 47 10.76 -1.31 -7.18
CA GLN A 47 10.65 -1.04 -5.75
C GLN A 47 9.19 -0.89 -5.31
N VAL A 48 8.88 -1.42 -4.13
CA VAL A 48 7.63 -1.14 -3.42
C VAL A 48 7.89 -0.07 -2.37
N ILE A 49 7.27 1.09 -2.54
CA ILE A 49 7.45 2.24 -1.66
C ILE A 49 6.24 2.32 -0.72
N ILE A 50 6.45 1.99 0.54
CA ILE A 50 5.39 2.06 1.56
C ILE A 50 5.12 3.53 1.90
N VAL A 51 3.89 3.96 1.67
CA VAL A 51 3.45 5.33 1.92
C VAL A 51 2.77 5.45 3.29
N ALA A 52 2.03 4.44 3.73
CA ALA A 52 1.42 4.43 5.06
C ALA A 52 1.15 3.00 5.56
N ILE A 53 1.30 2.81 6.87
CA ILE A 53 0.82 1.62 7.59
C ILE A 53 0.01 2.12 8.79
N ASP A 54 -1.29 1.86 8.80
CA ASP A 54 -2.19 2.30 9.86
C ASP A 54 -3.54 1.57 9.78
N SER A 55 -4.45 1.85 10.70
CA SER A 55 -5.86 1.51 10.57
C SER A 55 -6.45 2.06 9.27
N HIS A 56 -7.49 1.39 8.76
CA HIS A 56 -8.08 1.64 7.44
C HIS A 56 -8.19 3.13 7.06
N ASP A 57 -8.88 3.93 7.87
CA ASP A 57 -9.16 5.34 7.57
C ASP A 57 -7.92 6.23 7.74
N ASN A 58 -7.10 5.93 8.75
CA ASN A 58 -5.89 6.70 9.03
C ASN A 58 -4.82 6.47 7.96
N ALA A 59 -4.71 5.26 7.42
CA ALA A 59 -3.77 4.94 6.36
C ALA A 59 -4.10 5.74 5.09
N TYR A 60 -5.38 5.91 4.77
CA TYR A 60 -5.82 6.77 3.67
C TYR A 60 -5.50 8.26 3.92
N LYS A 61 -5.86 8.79 5.10
CA LYS A 61 -5.57 10.19 5.46
C LYS A 61 -4.08 10.50 5.42
N LYS A 62 -3.25 9.62 5.97
CA LYS A 62 -1.77 9.75 5.95
C LYS A 62 -1.21 9.69 4.53
N ALA A 63 -1.69 8.76 3.70
CA ALA A 63 -1.23 8.65 2.32
C ALA A 63 -1.62 9.88 1.49
N LYS A 64 -2.85 10.39 1.64
CA LYS A 64 -3.28 11.63 0.97
C LYS A 64 -2.42 12.83 1.36
N LYS A 65 -2.10 13.01 2.64
CA LYS A 65 -1.22 14.09 3.11
C LYS A 65 0.21 13.99 2.57
N ARG A 66 0.71 12.78 2.32
CA ARG A 66 2.07 12.53 1.78
C ARG A 66 2.13 12.57 0.25
N ASN A 67 0.99 12.69 -0.42
CA ASN A 67 0.89 12.75 -1.88
C ASN A 67 0.67 14.18 -2.41
N ASN A 68 0.44 15.16 -1.52
CA ASN A 68 0.51 16.59 -1.80
C ASN A 68 1.90 17.11 -1.45
#